data_AF-V4AB03-F1
#
_entry.id   AF-V4AB03-F1
#
_cell.length_a   1.000
_cell.length_b   1.000
_cell.length_c   1.000
_cell.angle_alpha   90.00
_cell.angle_beta   90.00
_cell.angle_gamma   90.00
#
_symmetry.space_group_name_H-M   'P 1'
#
loop_
_entity.id
_entity.type
_entity.pdbx_description
1 polymer ?
#
loop_
_entity_poly.entity_id
_entity_poly.type
_entity_poly.pdbx_seq_one_letter_code
_entity_poly.pdbx_strand_id
1 'polypeptide(L)'
;QKWNDTRLSWNKSDYGGINYMFETEKTLWRPLLFIDNSVGTMSMIADDNILLRTKYTGEIIWEPPAIYSTHCEILTTYYPFDVQECYVELVSWAYTIDEVELKHMAEEINLEDYKVNGEWDLVSTRLDTNQLIDGDEIFSQLEFILKLRRRATFYVLNVILPIMVTSFLSLLIFLLPHDSGEKISYALTLLLAYAVLLTLISDNMPSTSHHVSILSKFLFHIPHRPI
;
A
#
# COMPACT_ATOMS: atom_id res chain seq x y z
N GLN A 1 -14.58 1.16 15.06
CA GLN A 1 -15.89 1.71 14.64
C GLN A 1 -16.65 2.16 15.88
N LYS A 2 -17.39 3.26 15.79
CA LYS A 2 -18.17 3.80 16.91
C LYS A 2 -19.48 4.40 16.40
N TRP A 3 -20.60 3.99 16.98
CA TRP A 3 -21.91 4.55 16.67
C TRP A 3 -22.80 4.55 17.92
N ASN A 4 -24.00 5.11 17.83
CA ASN A 4 -24.92 5.20 18.95
C ASN A 4 -26.28 4.59 18.57
N ASP A 5 -26.78 3.66 19.39
CA ASP A 5 -28.11 3.07 19.27
C ASP A 5 -28.90 3.35 20.55
N THR A 6 -29.89 4.23 20.46
CA THR A 6 -30.70 4.66 21.61
C THR A 6 -31.53 3.53 22.20
N ARG A 7 -31.84 2.48 21.43
CA ARG A 7 -32.59 1.30 21.89
C ARG A 7 -31.79 0.45 22.88
N LEU A 8 -30.47 0.60 22.89
CA LEU A 8 -29.55 -0.11 23.77
C LEU A 8 -29.10 0.75 24.97
N SER A 9 -29.79 1.87 25.23
CA SER A 9 -29.53 2.68 26.42
C SER A 9 -30.26 2.12 27.65
N TRP A 10 -29.62 2.18 28.81
CA TRP A 10 -30.24 1.78 30.08
C TRP A 10 -29.85 2.71 31.23
N ASN A 11 -30.69 2.75 32.26
CA ASN A 11 -30.39 3.47 33.48
C ASN A 11 -29.55 2.58 34.42
N LYS A 12 -28.38 3.08 34.81
CA LYS A 12 -27.42 2.32 35.64
C LYS A 12 -27.97 1.97 37.02
N SER A 13 -28.86 2.79 37.59
CA SER A 13 -29.45 2.52 38.91
C SER A 13 -30.26 1.23 38.93
N ASP A 14 -30.85 0.86 37.80
CA ASP A 14 -31.81 -0.24 37.72
C ASP A 14 -31.09 -1.59 37.56
N TYR A 15 -29.81 -1.55 37.18
CA TYR A 15 -28.96 -2.70 36.90
C TYR A 15 -27.67 -2.69 37.71
N GLY A 16 -27.71 -2.24 38.97
CA GLY A 16 -26.57 -2.36 39.89
C GLY A 16 -25.31 -1.58 39.48
N GLY A 17 -25.45 -0.50 38.73
CA GLY A 17 -24.34 0.35 38.30
C GLY A 17 -23.58 -0.13 37.06
N ILE A 18 -24.10 -1.11 36.32
CA ILE A 18 -23.45 -1.63 35.11
C ILE A 18 -23.28 -0.52 34.07
N ASN A 19 -22.04 -0.23 33.69
CA ASN A 19 -21.70 0.79 32.70
C ASN A 19 -21.57 0.24 31.27
N TYR A 20 -21.25 -1.05 31.13
CA TYR A 20 -20.95 -1.69 29.85
C TYR A 20 -21.55 -3.09 29.76
N MET A 21 -21.93 -3.48 28.55
CA MET A 21 -22.30 -4.84 28.14
C MET A 21 -21.47 -5.25 26.92
N PHE A 22 -21.35 -6.56 26.68
CA PHE A 22 -20.49 -7.11 25.65
C PHE A 22 -21.23 -8.18 24.86
N GLU A 23 -21.46 -7.93 23.57
CA GLU A 23 -22.25 -8.78 22.69
C GLU A 23 -21.49 -9.05 21.38
N THR A 24 -21.95 -10.00 20.57
CA THR A 24 -21.34 -10.30 19.26
C THR A 24 -22.12 -9.65 18.12
N GLU A 25 -21.52 -9.62 16.93
CA GLU A 25 -22.15 -9.06 15.73
C GLU A 25 -23.42 -9.81 15.27
N LYS A 26 -23.73 -10.96 15.87
CA LYS A 26 -24.93 -11.77 15.57
C LYS A 26 -26.19 -11.23 16.22
N THR A 27 -26.07 -10.48 17.32
CA THR A 27 -27.21 -10.01 18.11
C THR A 27 -27.48 -8.52 17.97
N LEU A 28 -26.45 -7.75 17.61
CA LEU A 28 -26.52 -6.30 17.45
C LEU A 28 -26.37 -5.91 15.99
N TRP A 29 -27.17 -4.93 15.57
CA TRP A 29 -27.00 -4.31 14.27
C TRP A 29 -25.69 -3.53 14.22
N ARG A 30 -24.99 -3.63 13.09
CA ARG A 30 -23.84 -2.79 12.73
C ARG A 30 -23.88 -2.47 11.24
N PRO A 31 -23.35 -1.31 10.81
CA PRO A 31 -23.14 -1.07 9.39
C PRO A 31 -22.07 -2.05 8.87
N LEU A 32 -22.37 -2.73 7.76
CA LEU A 32 -21.38 -3.52 7.05
C LEU A 32 -20.45 -2.58 6.30
N LEU A 33 -19.15 -2.69 6.53
CA LEU A 33 -18.14 -1.87 5.85
C LEU A 33 -17.24 -2.78 5.00
N PHE A 34 -16.87 -2.30 3.83
CA PHE A 34 -16.10 -3.01 2.81
C PHE A 34 -14.89 -2.18 2.39
N ILE A 35 -13.81 -2.88 2.04
CA ILE A 35 -12.64 -2.29 1.41
C ILE A 35 -12.85 -2.30 -0.11
N ASP A 36 -13.19 -1.13 -0.66
CA ASP A 36 -13.61 -0.98 -2.05
C ASP A 36 -12.50 -1.38 -3.03
N ASN A 37 -11.28 -0.89 -2.77
CA ASN A 37 -10.10 -1.18 -3.55
C ASN A 37 -9.38 -2.49 -3.15
N SER A 38 -10.12 -3.48 -2.66
CA SER A 38 -9.55 -4.78 -2.27
C SER A 38 -9.10 -5.63 -3.47
N VAL A 39 -8.03 -6.41 -3.29
CA VAL A 39 -7.48 -7.31 -4.31
C VAL A 39 -7.88 -8.76 -4.02
N GLY A 40 -8.36 -9.45 -5.04
CA GLY A 40 -8.81 -10.85 -4.93
C GLY A 40 -10.28 -10.93 -4.56
N THR A 41 -10.58 -11.30 -3.32
CA THR A 41 -11.96 -11.33 -2.81
C THR A 41 -12.30 -10.03 -2.09
N MET A 42 -13.53 -9.54 -2.29
CA MET A 42 -14.05 -8.38 -1.59
C MET A 42 -13.85 -8.53 -0.08
N SER A 43 -13.13 -7.60 0.53
CA SER A 43 -12.81 -7.64 1.95
C SER A 43 -13.86 -6.90 2.76
N MET A 44 -14.64 -7.64 3.55
CA MET A 44 -15.59 -7.08 4.52
C MET A 44 -14.91 -6.93 5.89
N ILE A 45 -15.20 -5.85 6.62
CA ILE A 45 -14.86 -5.74 8.04
C ILE A 45 -15.87 -6.56 8.83
N ALA A 46 -15.49 -7.78 9.23
CA ALA A 46 -16.29 -8.72 10.00
C ALA A 46 -15.40 -9.60 10.89
N ASP A 47 -15.85 -9.87 12.11
CA ASP A 47 -15.26 -10.88 12.99
C ASP A 47 -16.29 -11.37 14.02
N ASP A 48 -16.69 -12.63 13.86
CA ASP A 48 -17.69 -13.30 14.70
C ASP A 48 -17.27 -13.45 16.18
N ASN A 49 -15.97 -13.36 16.48
CA ASN A 49 -15.41 -13.61 17.80
C ASN A 49 -15.11 -12.32 18.57
N ILE A 50 -15.10 -11.16 17.91
CA ILE A 50 -14.82 -9.88 18.55
C ILE A 50 -16.11 -9.29 19.14
N LEU A 51 -16.06 -9.04 20.44
CA LEU A 51 -17.19 -8.46 21.18
C LEU A 51 -17.33 -6.96 20.87
N LEU A 52 -18.56 -6.53 20.65
CA LEU A 52 -18.99 -5.15 20.66
C LEU A 52 -19.15 -4.71 22.11
N ARG A 53 -18.53 -3.59 22.47
CA ARG A 53 -18.65 -2.98 23.79
C ARG A 53 -19.73 -1.90 23.75
N THR A 54 -20.88 -2.18 24.36
CA THR A 54 -22.00 -1.24 24.45
C THR A 54 -21.97 -0.53 25.79
N LYS A 55 -22.02 0.80 25.79
CA LYS A 55 -22.09 1.65 26.98
C LYS A 55 -23.55 1.93 27.33
N TYR A 56 -23.84 2.18 28.61
CA TYR A 56 -25.20 2.48 29.10
C TYR A 56 -25.92 3.63 28.39
N THR A 57 -25.18 4.52 27.72
CA THR A 57 -25.73 5.62 26.92
C THR A 57 -26.25 5.19 25.54
N GLY A 58 -26.08 3.92 25.15
CA GLY A 58 -26.36 3.40 23.81
C GLY A 58 -25.16 3.45 22.85
N GLU A 59 -24.02 3.99 23.31
CA GLU A 59 -22.80 4.12 22.49
C GLU A 59 -22.13 2.75 22.34
N ILE A 60 -21.90 2.32 21.12
CA ILE A 60 -21.30 1.03 20.77
C ILE A 60 -19.92 1.26 20.19
N ILE A 61 -18.94 0.48 20.66
CA ILE A 61 -17.56 0.50 20.18
C ILE A 61 -17.22 -0.92 19.71
N TRP A 62 -16.67 -1.03 18.50
CA TRP A 62 -16.24 -2.29 17.93
C TRP A 62 -14.94 -2.12 17.14
N GLU A 63 -13.90 -2.86 17.52
CA GLU A 63 -12.52 -2.69 17.05
C GLU A 63 -11.93 -4.05 16.65
N PRO A 64 -12.39 -4.66 15.53
CA PRO A 64 -11.87 -5.94 15.07
C PRO A 64 -10.47 -5.77 14.46
N PRO A 65 -9.52 -6.66 14.75
CA PRO A 65 -8.25 -6.72 14.05
C PRO A 65 -8.46 -7.35 12.67
N ALA A 66 -7.78 -6.85 11.64
CA ALA A 66 -7.86 -7.42 10.30
C ALA A 66 -6.60 -7.15 9.48
N ILE A 67 -6.41 -7.97 8.44
CA ILE A 67 -5.38 -7.79 7.42
C ILE A 67 -6.10 -7.57 6.09
N TYR A 68 -5.82 -6.45 5.43
CA TYR A 68 -6.41 -6.11 4.14
C TYR A 68 -5.33 -6.05 3.07
N SER A 69 -5.65 -6.61 1.90
CA SER A 69 -4.84 -6.47 0.70
C SER A 69 -5.56 -5.54 -0.27
N THR A 70 -4.99 -4.38 -0.53
CA THR A 70 -5.58 -3.35 -1.39
C THR A 70 -4.75 -3.11 -2.65
N HIS A 71 -5.41 -2.61 -3.67
CA HIS A 71 -4.78 -2.18 -4.89
C HIS A 71 -4.13 -0.81 -4.64
N CYS A 72 -2.84 -0.69 -4.96
CA CYS A 72 -2.13 0.58 -4.95
C CYS A 72 -1.34 0.70 -6.26
N GLU A 73 -1.54 1.81 -6.97
CA GLU A 73 -0.79 2.11 -8.18
C GLU A 73 0.63 2.54 -7.81
N ILE A 74 1.64 1.83 -8.32
CA ILE A 74 3.05 2.07 -8.00
C ILE A 74 3.70 2.91 -9.11
N LEU A 75 4.12 4.12 -8.74
CA LEU A 75 4.83 5.05 -9.62
C LEU A 75 6.33 4.74 -9.60
N THR A 76 6.83 4.08 -10.64
CA THR A 76 8.23 3.61 -10.71
C THR A 76 9.19 4.59 -11.39
N THR A 77 8.74 5.79 -11.76
CA THR A 77 9.52 6.76 -12.56
C THR A 77 10.91 7.04 -11.97
N TYR A 78 11.00 7.23 -10.64
CA TYR A 78 12.23 7.55 -9.91
C TYR A 78 12.80 6.38 -9.12
N TYR A 79 12.40 5.15 -9.45
CA TYR A 79 12.92 3.96 -8.77
C TYR A 79 14.46 3.94 -8.73
N PRO A 80 15.11 3.58 -7.60
CA PRO A 80 14.54 3.15 -6.30
C PRO A 80 14.33 4.30 -5.28
N PHE A 81 14.40 5.56 -5.73
CA PHE A 81 14.18 6.76 -4.91
C PHE A 81 12.74 7.26 -5.03
N ASP A 82 11.80 6.32 -5.02
CA ASP A 82 10.39 6.56 -5.23
C ASP A 82 9.64 6.81 -3.91
N VAL A 83 8.57 7.61 -4.04
CA VAL A 83 7.57 7.84 -2.99
C VAL A 83 6.22 7.42 -3.58
N GLN A 84 5.51 6.58 -2.84
CA GLN A 84 4.21 6.03 -3.20
C GLN A 84 3.14 6.61 -2.30
N GLU A 85 1.95 6.79 -2.86
CA GLU A 85 0.76 7.22 -2.14
C GLU A 85 -0.30 6.14 -2.35
N CYS A 86 -0.57 5.38 -1.31
CA CYS A 86 -1.48 4.24 -1.35
C CYS A 86 -2.74 4.55 -0.53
N TYR A 87 -3.85 4.00 -0.98
CA TYR A 87 -5.18 4.28 -0.44
C TYR A 87 -5.78 3.00 0.14
N VAL A 88 -6.51 3.14 1.24
CA VAL A 88 -7.45 2.12 1.73
C VAL A 88 -8.81 2.78 1.78
N GLU A 89 -9.72 2.29 0.95
CA GLU A 89 -11.01 2.93 0.70
C GLU A 89 -12.11 2.12 1.39
N LEU A 90 -12.79 2.74 2.36
CA LEU A 90 -13.81 2.11 3.18
C LEU A 90 -15.20 2.64 2.81
N VAL A 91 -16.16 1.74 2.62
CA VAL A 91 -17.50 2.08 2.14
C VAL A 91 -18.55 1.14 2.72
N SER A 92 -19.80 1.59 2.86
CA SER A 92 -20.91 0.79 3.41
C SER A 92 -21.69 -0.01 2.35
N TRP A 93 -21.56 0.32 1.05
CA TRP A 93 -22.23 -0.23 -0.16
C TRP A 93 -23.76 -0.31 -0.13
N ALA A 94 -24.35 -0.87 0.92
CA ALA A 94 -25.80 -1.08 1.05
C ALA A 94 -26.56 0.14 1.58
N TYR A 95 -25.86 1.15 2.11
CA TYR A 95 -26.47 2.31 2.74
C TYR A 95 -26.06 3.59 2.04
N THR A 96 -27.06 4.39 1.68
CA THR A 96 -26.82 5.76 1.18
C THR A 96 -26.25 6.65 2.28
N ILE A 97 -25.70 7.80 1.90
CA ILE A 97 -25.13 8.78 2.84
C ILE A 97 -26.16 9.31 3.84
N ASP A 98 -27.44 9.37 3.45
CA ASP A 98 -28.55 9.79 4.31
C ASP A 98 -28.91 8.74 5.37
N GLU A 99 -28.56 7.47 5.15
CA GLU A 99 -28.80 6.37 6.09
C GLU A 99 -27.58 6.09 6.97
N VAL A 100 -26.38 6.02 6.37
CA VAL A 100 -25.11 5.80 7.05
C VAL A 100 -24.04 6.70 6.46
N GLU A 101 -23.65 7.71 7.24
CA GLU A 101 -22.55 8.61 6.94
C GLU A 101 -21.28 8.17 7.67
N LEU A 102 -20.18 7.93 6.93
CA LEU A 102 -18.89 7.58 7.50
C LEU A 102 -18.10 8.84 7.83
N LYS A 103 -17.58 8.92 9.06
CA LYS A 103 -16.75 10.04 9.54
C LYS A 103 -15.52 9.52 10.26
N HIS A 104 -14.37 10.16 10.03
CA HIS A 104 -13.18 9.93 10.85
C HIS A 104 -13.31 10.64 12.20
N MET A 105 -12.86 9.98 13.27
CA MET A 105 -12.87 10.56 14.63
C MET A 105 -11.62 11.40 14.95
N ALA A 106 -10.56 11.23 14.15
CA ALA A 106 -9.27 11.90 14.27
C ALA A 106 -8.84 12.42 12.90
N GLU A 107 -7.89 13.34 12.85
CA GLU A 107 -7.34 13.87 11.59
C GLU A 107 -6.28 12.95 10.98
N GLU A 108 -5.63 12.14 11.82
CA GLU A 108 -4.54 11.24 11.42
C GLU A 108 -4.82 9.79 11.87
N ILE A 109 -4.16 8.85 11.19
CA ILE A 109 -4.19 7.42 11.56
C ILE A 109 -3.42 7.22 12.86
N ASN A 110 -3.99 6.47 13.81
CA ASN A 110 -3.27 6.11 15.03
C ASN A 110 -2.11 5.17 14.71
N LEU A 111 -0.88 5.57 15.05
CA LEU A 111 0.36 4.83 14.80
C LEU A 111 1.06 4.37 16.09
N GLU A 112 0.38 4.36 17.24
CA GLU A 112 0.97 3.97 18.53
C GLU A 112 1.62 2.57 18.51
N ASP A 113 0.97 1.60 17.87
CA ASP A 113 1.45 0.23 17.72
C ASP A 113 2.20 -0.03 16.38
N TYR A 114 2.55 1.02 15.65
CA TYR A 114 3.23 0.88 14.36
C TYR A 114 4.64 0.29 14.51
N LYS A 115 4.94 -0.73 13.71
CA LYS A 115 6.27 -1.32 13.60
C LYS A 115 6.94 -0.86 12.31
N VAL A 116 8.13 -0.28 12.45
CA VAL A 116 8.92 0.22 11.32
C VAL A 116 9.20 -0.90 10.31
N ASN A 117 8.93 -0.64 9.03
CA ASN A 117 9.18 -1.57 7.95
C ASN A 117 10.64 -1.45 7.43
N GLY A 118 11.23 -2.58 7.03
CA GLY A 118 12.63 -2.63 6.57
C GLY A 118 12.85 -2.17 5.12
N GLU A 119 11.79 -2.09 4.32
CA GLU A 119 11.82 -1.67 2.91
C GLU A 119 11.20 -0.28 2.71
N TRP A 120 10.22 0.08 3.54
CA TRP A 120 9.44 1.31 3.40
C TRP A 120 9.48 2.18 4.65
N ASP A 121 9.66 3.48 4.45
CA ASP A 121 9.47 4.52 5.44
C ASP A 121 8.05 5.08 5.32
N LEU A 122 7.29 5.04 6.42
CA LEU A 122 6.03 5.78 6.51
C LEU A 122 6.33 7.27 6.69
N VAL A 123 6.06 8.07 5.67
CA VAL A 123 6.38 9.51 5.64
C VAL A 123 5.27 10.33 6.30
N SER A 124 4.02 10.04 5.95
CA SER A 124 2.84 10.73 6.48
C SER A 124 1.60 9.88 6.26
N THR A 125 0.57 10.15 7.05
CA THR A 125 -0.78 9.59 6.90
C THR A 125 -1.78 10.71 6.78
N ARG A 126 -2.91 10.45 6.11
CA ARG A 126 -4.04 11.38 6.03
C ARG A 126 -5.34 10.60 6.00
N LEU A 127 -6.40 11.22 6.51
CA LEU A 127 -7.76 10.73 6.45
C LEU A 127 -8.60 11.73 5.65
N ASP A 128 -9.33 11.24 4.67
CA ASP A 128 -10.29 12.05 3.90
C ASP A 128 -11.65 11.34 3.82
N THR A 129 -12.71 12.12 3.61
CA THR A 129 -14.06 11.61 3.33
C THR A 129 -14.44 11.99 1.91
N ASN A 130 -14.85 11.01 1.13
CA ASN A 130 -15.32 11.18 -0.25
C ASN A 130 -16.79 10.76 -0.37
N GLN A 131 -17.41 11.18 -1.48
CA GLN A 131 -18.76 10.78 -1.85
C GLN A 131 -18.71 10.01 -3.17
N LEU A 132 -19.28 8.82 -3.18
CA LEU A 132 -19.43 8.02 -4.39
C LEU A 132 -20.84 8.22 -4.91
N ILE A 133 -20.97 8.48 -6.20
CA ILE A 133 -22.27 8.73 -6.86
C ILE A 133 -22.52 7.57 -7.80
N ASP A 134 -23.62 6.84 -7.59
CA ASP A 134 -24.10 5.80 -8.50
C ASP A 134 -25.56 6.09 -8.88
N GLY A 135 -25.77 6.50 -10.12
CA GLY A 135 -27.07 7.01 -10.58
C GLY A 135 -27.50 8.25 -9.80
N ASP A 136 -28.63 8.15 -9.10
CA ASP A 136 -29.19 9.21 -8.26
C ASP A 136 -28.86 9.04 -6.77
N GLU A 137 -28.16 7.96 -6.39
CA GLU A 137 -27.80 7.64 -5.01
C GLU A 137 -26.37 8.08 -4.69
N ILE A 138 -26.18 8.60 -3.47
CA ILE A 138 -24.88 9.05 -2.96
C ILE A 138 -24.49 8.15 -1.79
N PHE A 139 -23.28 7.63 -1.83
CA PHE A 139 -22.70 6.77 -0.80
C PHE A 139 -21.52 7.48 -0.13
N SER A 140 -21.35 7.22 1.16
CA SER A 140 -20.23 7.77 1.93
C SER A 140 -19.01 6.84 1.82
N GLN A 141 -17.84 7.41 1.52
CA GLN A 141 -16.56 6.70 1.48
C GLN A 141 -15.56 7.38 2.43
N LEU A 142 -14.81 6.58 3.18
CA LEU A 142 -13.71 7.04 4.01
C LEU A 142 -12.39 6.53 3.43
N GLU A 143 -11.44 7.43 3.20
CA GLU A 143 -10.18 7.16 2.53
C GLU A 143 -9.01 7.31 3.50
N PHE A 144 -8.22 6.25 3.65
CA PHE A 144 -7.01 6.25 4.45
C PHE A 144 -5.81 6.32 3.51
N ILE A 145 -5.08 7.44 3.56
CA ILE A 145 -3.98 7.73 2.65
C ILE A 145 -2.66 7.49 3.37
N LEU A 146 -1.83 6.62 2.81
CA LEU A 146 -0.51 6.25 3.31
C LEU A 146 0.56 6.72 2.33
N LYS A 147 1.42 7.64 2.79
CA LYS A 147 2.57 8.09 2.00
C LYS A 147 3.81 7.32 2.41
N LEU A 148 4.31 6.48 1.51
CA LEU A 148 5.41 5.55 1.75
C LEU A 148 6.64 5.94 0.90
N ARG A 149 7.84 5.92 1.48
CA ARG A 149 9.10 6.13 0.76
C ARG A 149 9.94 4.86 0.79
N ARG A 150 10.48 4.45 -0.36
CA ARG A 150 11.34 3.28 -0.43
C ARG A 150 12.72 3.54 0.19
N ARG A 151 13.24 2.58 0.95
CA ARG A 151 14.62 2.57 1.46
C ARG A 151 15.58 2.13 0.35
N ALA A 152 16.13 3.12 -0.36
CA ALA A 152 16.93 2.89 -1.57
C ALA A 152 18.28 2.18 -1.34
N THR A 153 18.82 2.14 -0.11
CA THR A 153 20.19 1.68 0.17
C THR A 153 20.50 0.29 -0.38
N PHE A 154 19.57 -0.66 -0.25
CA PHE A 154 19.73 -2.01 -0.77
C PHE A 154 19.90 -2.02 -2.30
N TYR A 155 19.06 -1.26 -3.01
CA TYR A 155 19.07 -1.16 -4.46
C TYR A 155 20.28 -0.38 -4.98
N VAL A 156 20.74 0.65 -4.25
CA VAL A 156 21.97 1.38 -4.60
C VAL A 156 23.17 0.44 -4.61
N LEU A 157 23.33 -0.36 -3.56
CA LEU A 157 24.48 -1.26 -3.42
C LEU A 157 24.42 -2.48 -4.34
N ASN A 158 23.23 -3.07 -4.54
CA ASN A 158 23.09 -4.34 -5.25
C ASN A 158 22.63 -4.21 -6.71
N VAL A 159 22.12 -3.05 -7.12
CA VAL A 159 21.64 -2.82 -8.50
C VAL A 159 22.44 -1.71 -9.16
N ILE A 160 22.45 -0.50 -8.59
CA ILE A 160 23.07 0.66 -9.23
C ILE A 160 24.60 0.52 -9.29
N LEU A 161 25.24 0.11 -8.19
CA LEU A 161 26.70 -0.03 -8.15
C LEU A 161 27.23 -1.05 -9.17
N PRO A 162 26.68 -2.28 -9.30
CA PRO A 162 27.06 -3.21 -10.36
C PRO A 162 26.88 -2.64 -11.78
N ILE A 163 25.78 -1.93 -12.06
CA ILE A 163 25.55 -1.30 -13.36
C ILE A 163 26.61 -0.24 -13.68
N MET A 164 27.00 0.56 -12.70
CA MET A 164 28.05 1.57 -12.87
C MET A 164 29.40 0.91 -13.17
N VAL A 165 29.72 -0.18 -12.47
CA VAL A 165 30.94 -0.95 -12.71
C VAL A 165 30.93 -1.59 -14.10
N THR A 166 29.85 -2.25 -14.52
CA THR A 166 29.76 -2.87 -15.86
C THR A 166 29.77 -1.82 -16.98
N SER A 167 29.18 -0.64 -16.75
CA SER A 167 29.25 0.50 -17.69
C SER A 167 30.65 1.06 -17.81
N PHE A 168 31.44 1.08 -16.74
CA PHE A 168 32.84 1.47 -16.80
C PHE A 168 33.69 0.40 -17.52
N LEU A 169 33.48 -0.87 -17.19
CA LEU A 169 34.16 -1.99 -17.83
C LEU A 169 33.87 -2.04 -19.34
N SER A 170 32.67 -1.67 -19.80
CA SER A 170 32.37 -1.64 -21.23
C SER A 170 33.22 -0.63 -22.02
N LEU A 171 33.66 0.47 -21.40
CA LEU A 171 34.57 1.42 -22.03
C LEU A 171 36.02 0.87 -22.13
N LEU A 172 36.44 0.04 -21.17
CA LEU A 172 37.79 -0.54 -21.17
C LEU A 172 38.03 -1.50 -22.33
N ILE A 173 36.98 -2.04 -22.97
CA ILE A 173 37.14 -2.91 -24.15
C ILE A 173 37.89 -2.24 -25.30
N PHE A 174 37.78 -0.91 -25.41
CA PHE A 174 38.42 -0.13 -26.47
C PHE A 174 39.91 0.07 -26.21
N LEU A 175 40.34 -0.01 -24.95
CA LEU A 175 41.74 0.09 -24.55
C LEU A 175 42.49 -1.24 -24.73
N LEU A 176 41.77 -2.35 -24.86
CA LEU A 176 42.38 -3.65 -25.05
C LEU A 176 42.94 -3.79 -26.48
N PRO A 177 44.26 -4.00 -26.64
CA PRO A 177 44.88 -4.15 -27.95
C PRO A 177 44.38 -5.42 -28.64
N HIS A 178 44.24 -5.36 -29.97
CA HIS A 178 43.71 -6.46 -30.77
C HIS A 178 44.61 -7.71 -30.75
N ASP A 179 45.91 -7.54 -30.50
CA ASP A 179 46.91 -8.61 -30.48
C ASP A 179 46.72 -9.57 -29.30
N SER A 180 45.96 -9.19 -28.28
CA SER A 180 45.71 -10.03 -27.10
C SER A 180 44.78 -11.21 -27.36
N GLY A 181 43.98 -11.22 -28.43
CA GLY A 181 42.99 -12.28 -28.73
C GLY A 181 41.78 -12.34 -27.79
N GLU A 182 41.85 -11.77 -26.59
CA GLU A 182 40.82 -11.83 -25.54
C GLU A 182 39.64 -10.87 -25.72
N LYS A 183 39.68 -10.00 -26.75
CA LYS A 183 38.67 -8.95 -26.95
C LYS A 183 37.25 -9.48 -27.15
N ILE A 184 37.10 -10.60 -27.86
CA ILE A 184 35.80 -11.24 -28.10
C ILE A 184 35.28 -11.90 -26.82
N SER A 185 36.15 -12.59 -26.07
CA SER A 185 35.83 -13.21 -24.79
C SER A 185 35.34 -12.17 -23.77
N TYR A 186 36.01 -11.01 -23.71
CA TYR A 186 35.60 -9.87 -22.89
C TYR A 186 34.23 -9.31 -23.30
N ALA A 187 33.96 -9.15 -24.60
CA ALA A 187 32.67 -8.68 -25.09
C ALA A 187 31.52 -9.63 -24.69
N LEU A 188 31.74 -10.94 -24.83
CA LEU A 188 30.74 -11.96 -24.50
C LEU A 188 30.45 -12.02 -23.00
N THR A 189 31.48 -11.95 -22.16
CA THR A 189 31.31 -11.93 -20.70
C THR A 189 30.59 -10.68 -20.22
N LEU A 190 30.88 -9.51 -20.80
CA LEU A 190 30.10 -8.29 -20.55
C LEU A 190 28.64 -8.43 -20.97
N LEU A 191 28.37 -8.95 -22.17
CA LEU A 191 27.00 -9.16 -22.65
C LEU A 191 26.20 -10.07 -21.69
N LEU A 192 26.82 -11.16 -21.23
CA LEU A 192 26.20 -12.06 -20.25
C LEU A 192 25.93 -11.36 -18.92
N ALA A 193 26.88 -10.57 -18.41
CA ALA A 193 26.70 -9.80 -17.18
C ALA A 193 25.55 -8.78 -17.32
N TYR A 194 25.43 -8.11 -18.47
CA TYR A 194 24.30 -7.21 -18.75
C TYR A 194 22.97 -7.96 -18.78
N ALA A 195 22.91 -9.14 -19.42
CA ALA A 195 21.69 -9.95 -19.46
C ALA A 195 21.22 -10.34 -18.04
N VAL A 196 22.16 -10.77 -17.17
CA VAL A 196 21.86 -11.11 -15.77
C VAL A 196 21.38 -9.89 -14.97
N LEU A 197 22.01 -8.73 -15.16
CA LEU A 197 21.57 -7.49 -14.49
C LEU A 197 20.18 -7.05 -14.95
N LEU A 198 19.86 -7.18 -16.24
CA LEU A 198 18.54 -6.88 -16.77
C LEU A 198 17.47 -7.81 -16.21
N THR A 199 17.77 -9.12 -16.10
CA THR A 199 16.84 -10.06 -15.47
C THR A 199 16.58 -9.71 -14.00
N LEU A 200 17.62 -9.36 -13.24
CA LEU A 200 17.47 -8.95 -11.83
C LEU A 200 16.58 -7.72 -11.68
N ILE A 201 16.71 -6.73 -12.58
CA ILE A 201 15.89 -5.52 -12.54
C ILE A 201 14.44 -5.83 -12.93
N SER A 202 14.26 -6.66 -13.97
CA SER A 202 12.93 -7.08 -14.42
C SER A 202 12.17 -7.85 -13.35
N ASP A 203 12.84 -8.63 -12.51
CA ASP A 203 12.21 -9.41 -11.44
C ASP A 203 11.81 -8.54 -10.23
N ASN A 204 12.51 -7.42 -10.01
CA ASN A 204 12.28 -6.53 -8.86
C ASN A 204 11.36 -5.34 -9.17
N MET A 205 11.11 -5.03 -10.44
CA MET A 205 10.26 -3.93 -10.86
C MET A 205 8.87 -4.47 -11.22
N PRO A 206 7.77 -3.81 -10.79
CA PRO A 206 6.44 -4.26 -11.17
C PRO A 206 6.28 -4.19 -12.69
N SER A 207 5.63 -5.20 -13.27
CA SER A 207 5.36 -5.35 -14.71
C SER A 207 4.29 -4.38 -15.20
N THR A 208 4.50 -3.08 -14.99
CA THR A 208 3.60 -2.00 -15.43
C THR A 208 4.20 -1.28 -16.63
N SER A 209 3.38 -1.00 -17.65
CA SER A 209 3.79 -0.28 -18.86
C SER A 209 3.47 1.22 -18.82
N HIS A 210 2.68 1.66 -17.82
CA HIS A 210 2.25 3.05 -17.67
C HIS A 210 3.42 4.00 -17.38
N HIS A 211 4.34 3.57 -16.51
CA HIS A 211 5.50 4.36 -16.10
C HIS A 211 6.78 3.54 -16.26
N VAL A 212 7.65 3.96 -17.18
CA VAL A 212 8.98 3.35 -17.35
C VAL A 212 9.98 4.11 -16.49
N SER A 213 10.65 3.40 -15.58
CA SER A 213 11.72 3.94 -14.73
C SER A 213 12.83 4.60 -15.56
N ILE A 214 13.36 5.71 -15.06
CA ILE A 214 14.54 6.38 -15.64
C ILE A 214 15.75 5.42 -15.67
N LEU A 215 15.90 4.54 -14.68
CA LEU A 215 16.96 3.53 -14.64
C LEU A 215 16.87 2.58 -15.83
N SER A 216 15.66 2.09 -16.14
CA SER A 216 15.42 1.22 -17.29
C SER A 216 15.70 1.96 -18.60
N LYS A 217 15.27 3.22 -18.73
CA LYS A 217 15.60 4.06 -19.90
C LYS A 217 17.10 4.23 -20.06
N PHE A 218 17.83 4.46 -18.97
CA PHE A 218 19.29 4.58 -19.00
C PHE A 218 19.93 3.31 -19.52
N LEU A 219 19.55 2.14 -18.99
CA LEU A 219 20.10 0.84 -19.41
C LEU A 219 19.85 0.53 -20.89
N PHE A 220 18.65 0.80 -21.39
CA PHE A 220 18.33 0.63 -22.82
C PHE A 220 19.01 1.68 -23.70
N HIS A 221 19.33 2.85 -23.17
CA HIS A 221 19.98 3.96 -23.89
C HIS A 221 21.50 3.99 -23.72
N ILE A 222 22.11 3.08 -22.95
CA ILE A 222 23.56 2.87 -23.00
C ILE A 222 23.87 2.58 -24.47
N PRO A 223 24.64 3.46 -25.14
CA PRO A 223 24.66 3.51 -26.58
C PRO A 223 25.34 2.25 -27.10
N HIS A 224 24.52 1.31 -27.58
CA HIS A 224 24.85 0.57 -28.79
C HIS A 224 25.04 1.62 -29.89
N ARG A 225 26.19 2.31 -29.93
CA ARG A 225 26.60 2.99 -31.16
C ARG A 225 26.85 1.86 -32.16
N PRO A 226 26.02 1.73 -33.22
CA PRO A 226 26.40 0.86 -34.31
C PRO A 226 27.70 1.43 -34.91
N ILE A 227 28.67 0.55 -35.10
CA ILE A 227 29.85 0.79 -35.93
C ILE A 227 29.37 0.95 -37.38
#